data_AF-A0A9P0JFB5-F1
#
_entry.id   AF-A0A9P0JFB5-F1
#
_cell.length_a   1.000
_cell.length_b   1.000
_cell.length_c   1.000
_cell.angle_alpha   90.00
_cell.angle_beta   90.00
_cell.angle_gamma   90.00
#
_symmetry.space_group_name_H-M   'P 1'
#
loop_
_entity.id
_entity.type
_entity.pdbx_description
1 polymer ?
#
loop_
_entity_poly.entity_id
_entity_poly.type
_entity_poly.pdbx_seq_one_letter_code
_entity_poly.pdbx_strand_id
1 'polypeptide(L)'
;MNKVKINSEISTNFGLYVGHLTSILKKFDHDGFHRNHLWALEKCPEVLKFVDVFDQEKQRQTIITIINKFQFDVLFNADQLEKSVIHGDLNMNNMIIKDNKILGVIDVGDVVYSFTIFDFAIALCYLILHEFNDNNAKLSDVQIKNFVEAYEKQYRILNDFEISIIHTCVCARICQSLVLGKKSSLRDLSNNYILSTQKIGWRALEELINIKEDKFNMLLKH
;
A
#
# COMPACT_ATOMS: atom_id res chain seq x y z
N MET A 1 8.48 -21.13 -0.52
CA MET A 1 7.11 -20.88 -1.00
C MET A 1 7.18 -20.63 -2.50
N ASN A 2 6.39 -21.37 -3.30
CA ASN A 2 6.27 -21.11 -4.73
C ASN A 2 5.88 -19.64 -4.92
N LYS A 3 6.65 -18.88 -5.69
CA LYS A 3 6.31 -17.49 -6.01
C LYS A 3 4.99 -17.50 -6.77
N VAL A 4 3.91 -17.12 -6.11
CA VAL A 4 2.61 -16.93 -6.73
C VAL A 4 2.81 -15.92 -7.86
N LYS A 5 2.58 -16.33 -9.11
CA LYS A 5 2.68 -15.40 -10.24
C LYS A 5 1.39 -14.59 -10.29
N ILE A 6 1.48 -13.27 -10.10
CA ILE A 6 0.31 -12.41 -10.24
C ILE A 6 -0.18 -12.49 -11.68
N ASN A 7 -1.48 -12.69 -11.83
CA ASN A 7 -2.20 -12.71 -13.08
C ASN A 7 -3.58 -12.07 -12.83
N SER A 8 -4.38 -11.94 -13.89
CA SER A 8 -5.72 -11.36 -13.78
C SER A 8 -6.61 -12.06 -12.75
N GLU A 9 -6.51 -13.39 -12.63
CA GLU A 9 -7.28 -14.18 -11.66
C GLU A 9 -6.90 -13.83 -10.21
N ILE A 10 -5.61 -13.83 -9.88
CA ILE A 10 -5.14 -13.51 -8.53
C ILE A 10 -5.43 -12.04 -8.18
N SER A 11 -5.27 -11.11 -9.12
CA SER A 11 -5.61 -9.70 -8.87
C SER A 11 -7.10 -9.48 -8.62
N THR A 12 -7.95 -10.19 -9.36
CA THR A 12 -9.40 -10.19 -9.13
C THR A 12 -9.75 -10.80 -7.77
N ASN A 13 -9.19 -11.97 -7.44
CA ASN A 13 -9.42 -12.62 -6.15
C ASN A 13 -8.91 -11.77 -4.98
N PHE A 14 -7.82 -11.03 -5.19
CA PHE A 14 -7.30 -10.10 -4.20
C PHE A 14 -8.23 -8.90 -3.99
N GLY A 15 -8.72 -8.28 -5.05
CA GLY A 15 -9.72 -7.20 -4.94
C GLY A 15 -10.99 -7.66 -4.22
N LEU A 16 -11.52 -8.83 -4.58
CA LEU A 16 -12.66 -9.45 -3.89
C LEU A 16 -12.35 -9.65 -2.41
N TYR A 17 -11.19 -10.20 -2.07
CA TYR A 17 -10.82 -10.46 -0.68
C TYR A 17 -10.70 -9.16 0.14
N VAL A 18 -10.02 -8.15 -0.39
CA VAL A 18 -9.85 -6.84 0.28
C VAL A 18 -11.20 -6.15 0.48
N GLY A 19 -12.10 -6.19 -0.50
CA GLY A 19 -13.45 -5.65 -0.37
C GLY A 19 -14.27 -6.40 0.68
N HIS A 20 -14.16 -7.73 0.71
CA HIS A 20 -14.85 -8.55 1.70
C HIS A 20 -14.34 -8.26 3.12
N LEU A 21 -13.02 -8.22 3.31
CA LEU A 21 -12.40 -7.91 4.59
C LEU A 21 -12.79 -6.52 5.07
N THR A 22 -12.76 -5.52 4.19
CA THR A 22 -13.23 -4.15 4.49
C THR A 22 -14.67 -4.18 5.01
N SER A 23 -15.56 -4.91 4.34
CA SER A 23 -16.98 -4.99 4.73
C SER A 23 -17.21 -5.63 6.11
N ILE A 24 -16.31 -6.54 6.52
CA ILE A 24 -16.33 -7.19 7.84
C ILE A 24 -15.76 -6.26 8.90
N LEU A 25 -14.54 -5.75 8.70
CA LEU A 25 -13.84 -4.92 9.69
C LEU A 25 -14.55 -3.60 9.95
N LYS A 26 -15.26 -3.05 8.96
CA LYS A 26 -16.11 -1.86 9.13
C LYS A 26 -17.21 -2.04 10.18
N LYS A 27 -17.65 -3.27 10.44
CA LYS A 27 -18.70 -3.59 11.43
C LYS A 27 -18.11 -3.98 12.79
N PHE A 28 -16.79 -3.90 12.94
CA PHE A 28 -16.07 -4.34 14.11
C PHE A 28 -15.31 -3.17 14.73
N ASP A 29 -15.35 -3.09 16.05
CA ASP A 29 -14.63 -2.08 16.82
C ASP A 29 -14.24 -2.65 18.18
N HIS A 30 -13.03 -2.31 18.63
CA HIS A 30 -12.49 -2.72 19.92
C HIS A 30 -11.32 -1.80 20.31
N ASP A 31 -11.30 -1.33 21.57
CA ASP A 31 -10.32 -0.38 22.11
C ASP A 31 -8.86 -0.73 21.80
N GLY A 32 -8.54 -2.03 21.78
CA GLY A 32 -7.20 -2.53 21.43
C GLY A 32 -6.69 -2.11 20.04
N PHE A 33 -7.56 -1.71 19.12
CA PHE A 33 -7.18 -1.21 17.78
C PHE A 33 -7.08 0.32 17.71
N HIS A 34 -7.49 1.04 18.77
CA HIS A 34 -7.32 2.50 18.89
C HIS A 34 -5.92 2.85 19.39
N ARG A 35 -4.92 2.43 18.61
CA ARG A 35 -3.49 2.55 18.94
C ARG A 35 -2.73 3.29 17.84
N ASN A 36 -1.57 3.82 18.20
CA ASN A 36 -0.68 4.52 17.27
C ASN A 36 0.62 3.74 17.11
N HIS A 37 1.03 3.48 15.87
CA HIS A 37 2.33 2.88 15.55
C HIS A 37 2.85 3.44 14.23
N LEU A 38 4.17 3.39 14.03
CA LEU A 38 4.84 3.97 12.85
C LEU A 38 4.46 3.30 11.53
N TRP A 39 3.91 2.09 11.56
CA TRP A 39 3.44 1.37 10.38
C TRP A 39 2.01 1.73 9.98
N ALA A 40 1.23 2.40 10.83
CA ALA A 40 -0.04 2.97 10.41
C ALA A 40 0.21 4.04 9.36
N LEU A 41 -0.49 3.98 8.21
CA LEU A 41 -0.26 4.93 7.10
C LEU A 41 -0.60 6.37 7.49
N GLU A 42 -1.55 6.57 8.42
CA GLU A 42 -1.86 7.87 9.03
C GLU A 42 -0.65 8.50 9.75
N LYS A 43 0.32 7.68 10.18
CA LYS A 43 1.58 8.13 10.82
C LYS A 43 2.74 8.26 9.84
N CYS A 44 2.51 8.13 8.53
CA CYS A 44 3.56 8.25 7.51
C CYS A 44 4.40 9.54 7.64
N PRO A 45 3.84 10.73 7.94
CA PRO A 45 4.67 11.93 8.12
C PRO A 45 5.76 11.79 9.19
N GLU A 46 5.52 10.98 10.22
CA GLU A 46 6.50 10.78 11.28
C GLU A 46 7.76 10.06 10.80
N VAL A 47 7.74 9.34 9.67
CA VAL A 47 8.95 8.66 9.19
C VAL A 47 10.02 9.63 8.69
N LEU A 48 9.67 10.89 8.41
CA LEU A 48 10.64 11.91 7.99
C LEU A 48 11.76 12.13 9.01
N LYS A 49 11.51 11.87 10.31
CA LYS A 49 12.55 11.90 11.35
C LYS A 49 13.66 10.87 11.15
N PHE A 50 13.49 9.94 10.21
CA PHE A 50 14.46 8.92 9.86
C PHE A 50 14.93 9.03 8.41
N VAL A 51 14.63 10.11 7.68
CA VAL A 51 14.99 10.22 6.25
C VAL A 51 16.51 10.22 6.02
N ASP A 52 17.30 10.63 7.03
CA ASP A 52 18.76 10.66 6.99
C ASP A 52 19.41 9.26 6.93
N VAL A 53 18.64 8.17 7.00
CA VAL A 53 19.13 6.81 6.73
C VAL A 53 19.52 6.58 5.26
N PHE A 54 19.17 7.51 4.36
CA PHE A 54 19.57 7.51 2.96
C PHE A 54 20.71 8.50 2.72
N ASP A 55 21.83 8.02 2.17
CA ASP A 55 23.00 8.86 1.87
C ASP A 55 22.77 9.79 0.67
N GLN A 56 21.94 9.38 -0.29
CA GLN A 56 21.69 10.14 -1.51
C GLN A 56 20.66 11.25 -1.28
N GLU A 57 21.04 12.50 -1.51
CA GLU A 57 20.15 13.67 -1.39
C GLU A 57 18.90 13.53 -2.26
N LYS A 58 19.03 12.99 -3.47
CA LYS A 58 17.90 12.74 -4.37
C LYS A 58 16.84 11.84 -3.72
N GLN A 59 17.26 10.75 -3.08
CA GLN A 59 16.34 9.83 -2.39
C GLN A 59 15.62 10.52 -1.23
N ARG A 60 16.36 11.28 -0.42
CA ARG A 60 15.78 12.07 0.68
C ARG A 60 14.73 13.04 0.17
N GLN A 61 15.04 13.82 -0.85
CA GLN A 61 14.12 14.83 -1.40
C GLN A 61 12.88 14.20 -2.05
N THR A 62 13.02 13.07 -2.74
CA THR A 62 11.86 12.33 -3.26
C THR A 62 10.92 11.90 -2.14
N ILE A 63 11.45 11.32 -1.06
CA ILE A 63 10.65 10.90 0.11
C ILE A 63 9.97 12.09 0.78
N ILE A 64 10.72 13.17 1.04
CA ILE A 64 10.19 14.39 1.65
C ILE A 64 9.06 14.97 0.82
N THR A 65 9.24 15.08 -0.50
CA THR A 65 8.23 15.62 -1.42
C THR A 65 6.94 14.80 -1.38
N ILE A 66 7.04 13.48 -1.48
CA ILE A 66 5.88 12.58 -1.50
C ILE A 66 5.15 12.60 -0.17
N ILE A 67 5.87 12.57 0.95
CA ILE A 67 5.25 12.58 2.28
C ILE A 67 4.60 13.93 2.58
N ASN A 68 5.18 15.04 2.13
CA ASN A 68 4.55 16.36 2.23
C ASN A 68 3.27 16.43 1.36
N LYS A 69 3.29 15.87 0.14
CA LYS A 69 2.08 15.74 -0.70
C LYS A 69 1.02 14.89 -0.01
N PHE A 70 1.40 13.77 0.61
CA PHE A 70 0.47 12.95 1.41
C PHE A 70 -0.14 13.71 2.58
N GLN A 71 0.66 14.48 3.32
CA GLN A 71 0.15 15.30 4.41
C GLN A 71 -0.86 16.36 3.92
N PHE A 72 -0.58 17.00 2.79
CA PHE A 72 -1.42 18.08 2.24
C PHE A 72 -2.67 17.55 1.53
N ASP A 73 -2.52 16.60 0.61
CA ASP A 73 -3.65 16.12 -0.21
C ASP A 73 -4.56 15.19 0.59
N VAL A 74 -4.01 14.39 1.51
CA VAL A 74 -4.73 13.31 2.20
C VAL A 74 -5.08 13.70 3.63
N LEU A 75 -4.09 13.98 4.47
CA LEU A 75 -4.33 14.16 5.91
C LEU A 75 -5.03 15.49 6.23
N PHE A 76 -4.77 16.55 5.46
CA PHE A 76 -5.45 17.84 5.66
C PHE A 76 -6.94 17.78 5.29
N ASN A 77 -7.32 16.87 4.40
CA ASN A 77 -8.69 16.65 3.91
C ASN A 77 -9.30 15.36 4.49
N ALA A 78 -8.75 14.87 5.60
CA ALA A 78 -9.12 13.61 6.23
C ALA A 78 -10.56 13.56 6.77
N ASP A 79 -11.17 14.70 7.00
CA ASP A 79 -12.58 14.83 7.44
C ASP A 79 -13.58 14.30 6.41
N GLN A 80 -13.16 14.21 5.13
CA GLN A 80 -13.94 13.61 4.05
C GLN A 80 -13.82 12.08 3.99
N LEU A 81 -12.91 11.48 4.78
CA LEU A 81 -12.66 10.05 4.78
C LEU A 81 -13.33 9.36 5.96
N GLU A 82 -13.93 8.21 5.67
CA GLU A 82 -14.46 7.34 6.70
C GLU A 82 -13.34 6.60 7.44
N LYS A 83 -13.52 6.39 8.75
CA LYS A 83 -12.65 5.56 9.57
C LYS A 83 -13.31 4.24 9.97
N SER A 84 -12.51 3.18 10.04
CA SER A 84 -12.88 1.89 10.61
C SER A 84 -11.64 1.17 11.14
N VAL A 85 -11.83 0.00 11.77
CA VAL A 85 -10.73 -0.95 11.89
C VAL A 85 -10.29 -1.36 10.47
N ILE A 86 -9.00 -1.34 10.24
CA ILE A 86 -8.33 -1.79 9.01
C ILE A 86 -7.20 -2.75 9.38
N HIS A 87 -6.80 -3.63 8.46
CA HIS A 87 -5.71 -4.57 8.69
C HIS A 87 -4.34 -3.88 8.76
N GLY A 88 -4.11 -2.85 7.94
CA GLY A 88 -2.90 -2.04 7.96
C GLY A 88 -1.66 -2.65 7.30
N ASP A 89 -1.72 -3.92 6.86
CA ASP A 89 -0.62 -4.61 6.17
C ASP A 89 -1.08 -5.74 5.24
N LEU A 90 -1.98 -5.41 4.30
CA LEU A 90 -2.48 -6.35 3.28
C LEU A 90 -1.44 -6.61 2.20
N ASN A 91 -0.31 -7.20 2.59
CA ASN A 91 0.74 -7.70 1.72
C ASN A 91 0.40 -9.12 1.24
N MET A 92 0.73 -9.46 -0.01
CA MET A 92 0.55 -10.81 -0.54
C MET A 92 1.31 -11.90 0.26
N ASN A 93 2.38 -11.54 0.97
CA ASN A 93 3.07 -12.45 1.88
C ASN A 93 2.25 -12.82 3.14
N ASN A 94 1.30 -11.96 3.52
CA ASN A 94 0.39 -12.18 4.64
C ASN A 94 -0.90 -12.90 4.18
N MET A 95 -0.99 -13.32 2.92
CA MET A 95 -2.15 -14.01 2.37
C MET A 95 -1.88 -15.52 2.30
N ILE A 96 -2.83 -16.31 2.80
CA ILE A 96 -2.83 -17.76 2.62
C ILE A 96 -3.52 -18.06 1.29
N ILE A 97 -2.73 -18.47 0.29
CA ILE A 97 -3.24 -18.73 -1.07
C ILE A 97 -3.17 -20.22 -1.39
N LYS A 98 -4.27 -20.77 -1.91
CA LYS A 98 -4.36 -22.13 -2.42
C LYS A 98 -5.17 -22.14 -3.72
N ASP A 99 -4.62 -22.72 -4.78
CA ASP A 99 -5.29 -22.83 -6.09
C ASP A 99 -5.84 -21.48 -6.58
N ASN A 100 -5.01 -20.43 -6.53
CA ASN A 100 -5.33 -19.03 -6.82
C ASN A 100 -6.43 -18.38 -5.95
N LYS A 101 -6.95 -19.08 -4.94
CA LYS A 101 -7.92 -18.55 -3.97
C LYS A 101 -7.22 -18.08 -2.70
N ILE A 102 -7.63 -16.91 -2.21
CA ILE A 102 -7.19 -16.40 -0.90
C ILE A 102 -8.11 -17.02 0.16
N LEU A 103 -7.52 -17.84 1.04
CA LEU A 103 -8.22 -18.55 2.11
C LEU A 103 -8.29 -17.75 3.41
N GLY A 104 -7.36 -16.81 3.60
CA GLY A 104 -7.26 -16.03 4.81
C GLY A 104 -6.08 -15.06 4.78
N VAL A 105 -6.08 -14.16 5.74
CA VAL A 105 -5.01 -13.22 6.02
C VAL A 105 -4.44 -13.50 7.41
N ILE A 106 -3.13 -13.35 7.55
CA ILE A 106 -2.40 -13.48 8.81
C ILE A 106 -1.73 -12.16 9.18
N ASP A 107 -1.04 -12.15 10.32
CA ASP A 107 -0.31 -11.00 10.84
C ASP A 107 -1.18 -9.78 11.19
N VAL A 108 -1.94 -9.94 12.27
CA VAL A 108 -2.79 -8.87 12.83
C VAL A 108 -2.01 -7.83 13.65
N GLY A 109 -0.68 -7.83 13.56
CA GLY A 109 0.21 -6.96 14.31
C GLY A 109 -0.01 -5.47 14.03
N ASP A 110 -0.37 -5.13 12.79
CA ASP A 110 -0.59 -3.76 12.31
C ASP A 110 -2.06 -3.34 12.21
N VAL A 111 -3.00 -4.19 12.67
CA VAL A 111 -4.43 -3.86 12.68
C VAL A 111 -4.66 -2.60 13.54
N VAL A 112 -5.38 -1.63 12.99
CA VAL A 112 -5.53 -0.31 13.61
C VAL A 112 -6.84 0.34 13.18
N TYR A 113 -7.41 1.18 14.04
CA TYR A 113 -8.52 2.07 13.68
C TYR A 113 -7.97 3.28 12.91
N SER A 114 -8.24 3.37 11.60
CA SER A 114 -7.75 4.43 10.71
C SER A 114 -8.68 4.62 9.50
N PHE A 115 -8.27 5.37 8.49
CA PHE A 115 -9.09 5.63 7.31
C PHE A 115 -9.33 4.34 6.51
N THR A 116 -10.59 4.01 6.26
CA THR A 116 -11.01 2.75 5.62
C THR A 116 -10.33 2.53 4.27
N ILE A 117 -10.13 3.60 3.50
CA ILE A 117 -9.50 3.56 2.18
C ILE A 117 -8.01 3.17 2.23
N PHE A 118 -7.36 3.26 3.39
CA PHE A 118 -5.93 2.93 3.50
C PHE A 118 -5.65 1.45 3.30
N ASP A 119 -6.53 0.54 3.70
CA ASP A 119 -6.35 -0.89 3.40
C ASP A 119 -6.36 -1.17 1.90
N PHE A 120 -7.23 -0.48 1.15
CA PHE A 120 -7.24 -0.54 -0.32
C PHE A 120 -5.91 -0.03 -0.90
N ALA A 121 -5.45 1.15 -0.47
CA ALA A 121 -4.20 1.72 -0.99
C ALA A 121 -2.97 0.88 -0.63
N ILE A 122 -2.93 0.30 0.57
CA ILE A 122 -1.86 -0.60 1.02
C ILE A 122 -1.88 -1.89 0.21
N ALA A 123 -3.05 -2.50 0.00
CA ALA A 123 -3.19 -3.68 -0.85
C ALA A 123 -2.72 -3.40 -2.29
N LEU A 124 -3.16 -2.29 -2.90
CA LEU A 124 -2.73 -1.89 -4.23
C LEU A 124 -1.20 -1.65 -4.29
N CYS A 125 -0.63 -1.01 -3.27
CA CYS A 125 0.82 -0.84 -3.13
C CYS A 125 1.54 -2.19 -3.21
N TYR A 126 1.12 -3.19 -2.44
CA TYR A 126 1.77 -4.50 -2.47
C TYR A 126 1.50 -5.31 -3.74
N LEU A 127 0.36 -5.11 -4.40
CA LEU A 127 0.11 -5.66 -5.73
C LEU A 127 1.11 -5.12 -6.75
N ILE A 128 1.35 -3.80 -6.75
CA ILE A 128 2.35 -3.15 -7.61
C ILE A 128 3.75 -3.67 -7.27
N LEU A 129 4.15 -3.64 -5.99
CA LEU A 129 5.48 -4.10 -5.57
C LEU A 129 5.72 -5.57 -5.93
N HIS A 130 4.68 -6.41 -5.88
CA HIS A 130 4.81 -7.81 -6.26
C HIS A 130 5.11 -7.98 -7.76
N GLU A 131 4.47 -7.21 -8.64
CA GLU A 131 4.76 -7.24 -10.09
C GLU A 131 6.23 -6.85 -10.37
N PHE A 132 6.73 -5.85 -9.63
CA PHE A 132 8.11 -5.36 -9.75
C PHE A 132 9.19 -6.32 -9.23
N ASN A 133 8.81 -7.51 -8.73
CA ASN A 133 9.74 -8.62 -8.54
C ASN A 133 10.38 -9.06 -9.87
N ASP A 134 9.70 -8.87 -11.00
CA ASP A 134 10.33 -8.96 -12.31
C ASP A 134 11.14 -7.68 -12.59
N ASN A 135 12.39 -7.83 -13.02
CA ASN A 135 13.27 -6.70 -13.32
C ASN A 135 12.82 -5.90 -14.56
N ASN A 136 11.95 -6.47 -15.40
CA ASN A 136 11.43 -5.82 -16.61
C ASN A 136 9.98 -5.34 -16.47
N ALA A 137 9.33 -5.59 -15.33
CA ALA A 137 7.96 -5.15 -15.08
C ALA A 137 7.82 -3.63 -15.15
N LYS A 138 6.68 -3.20 -15.68
CA LYS A 138 6.20 -1.82 -15.75
C LYS A 138 4.87 -1.70 -15.03
N LEU A 139 4.49 -0.47 -14.71
CA LEU A 139 3.19 -0.23 -14.08
C LEU A 139 2.00 -0.71 -14.94
N SER A 140 2.16 -0.73 -16.27
CA SER A 140 1.14 -1.23 -17.21
C SER A 140 0.90 -2.74 -17.13
N ASP A 141 1.83 -3.51 -16.55
CA ASP A 141 1.70 -4.95 -16.41
C ASP A 141 0.82 -5.32 -15.20
N VAL A 142 0.72 -4.39 -14.23
CA VAL A 142 -0.09 -4.54 -13.03
C VAL A 142 -1.58 -4.51 -13.39
N GLN A 143 -2.31 -5.54 -12.97
CA GLN A 143 -3.75 -5.68 -13.22
C GLN A 143 -4.59 -4.81 -12.26
N ILE A 144 -4.34 -3.50 -12.25
CA ILE A 144 -4.99 -2.52 -11.34
C ILE A 144 -6.51 -2.49 -11.57
N LYS A 145 -6.95 -2.45 -12.83
CA LYS A 145 -8.38 -2.41 -13.16
C LYS A 145 -9.14 -3.62 -12.62
N ASN A 146 -8.60 -4.82 -12.78
CA ASN A 146 -9.19 -6.05 -12.23
C ASN A 146 -9.30 -6.01 -10.69
N PHE A 147 -8.28 -5.49 -10.01
CA PHE A 147 -8.29 -5.35 -8.56
C PHE A 147 -9.37 -4.35 -8.11
N VAL A 148 -9.45 -3.19 -8.77
CA VAL A 148 -10.42 -2.13 -8.45
C VAL A 148 -11.85 -2.63 -8.67
N GLU A 149 -12.16 -3.15 -9.87
CA GLU A 149 -13.51 -3.63 -10.21
C GLU A 149 -13.98 -4.74 -9.25
N ALA A 150 -13.06 -5.63 -8.85
CA ALA A 150 -13.35 -6.68 -7.89
C ALA A 150 -13.61 -6.14 -6.48
N TYR A 151 -12.82 -5.18 -6.02
CA TYR A 151 -13.03 -4.50 -4.75
C TYR A 151 -14.38 -3.78 -4.72
N GLU A 152 -14.68 -2.98 -5.76
CA GLU A 152 -15.91 -2.21 -5.85
C GLU A 152 -17.15 -3.09 -5.92
N LYS A 153 -17.06 -4.21 -6.65
CA LYS A 153 -18.12 -5.22 -6.71
C LYS A 153 -18.41 -5.83 -5.34
N GLN A 154 -17.40 -6.00 -4.50
CA GLN A 154 -17.54 -6.67 -3.21
C GLN A 154 -17.89 -5.71 -2.06
N TYR A 155 -17.46 -4.45 -2.12
CA TYR A 155 -17.67 -3.45 -1.07
C TYR A 155 -18.52 -2.28 -1.54
N ARG A 156 -17.93 -1.31 -2.24
CA ARG A 156 -18.63 -0.20 -2.89
C ARG A 156 -17.74 0.49 -3.91
N ILE A 157 -18.37 1.25 -4.81
CA ILE A 157 -17.71 2.17 -5.72
C ILE A 157 -16.92 3.23 -4.92
N LEU A 158 -15.71 3.51 -5.38
CA LEU A 158 -14.85 4.56 -4.85
C LEU A 158 -15.37 5.93 -5.27
N ASN A 159 -15.39 6.89 -4.35
CA ASN A 159 -15.79 8.26 -4.70
C ASN A 159 -14.62 9.02 -5.37
N ASP A 160 -14.92 10.17 -5.98
CA ASP A 160 -13.91 10.95 -6.71
C ASP A 160 -12.75 11.43 -5.82
N PHE A 161 -13.02 11.76 -4.55
CA PHE A 161 -11.99 12.17 -3.61
C PHE A 161 -11.05 11.00 -3.27
N GLU A 162 -11.61 9.81 -2.97
CA GLU A 162 -10.82 8.59 -2.74
C GLU A 162 -9.95 8.25 -3.94
N ILE A 163 -10.51 8.30 -5.15
CA ILE A 163 -9.75 8.08 -6.39
C ILE A 163 -8.59 9.07 -6.51
N SER A 164 -8.84 10.35 -6.20
CA SER A 164 -7.82 11.41 -6.30
C SER A 164 -6.62 11.20 -5.35
N ILE A 165 -6.83 10.57 -4.18
CA ILE A 165 -5.77 10.42 -3.18
C ILE A 165 -5.02 9.07 -3.24
N ILE A 166 -5.55 8.05 -3.92
CA ILE A 166 -4.99 6.69 -3.89
C ILE A 166 -3.54 6.66 -4.40
N HIS A 167 -3.22 7.40 -5.46
CA HIS A 167 -1.84 7.47 -5.99
C HIS A 167 -0.86 7.95 -4.91
N THR A 168 -1.21 9.05 -4.24
CA THR A 168 -0.42 9.64 -3.16
C THR A 168 -0.29 8.67 -1.99
N CYS A 169 -1.37 7.99 -1.59
CA CYS A 169 -1.34 6.98 -0.53
C CYS A 169 -0.41 5.80 -0.86
N VAL A 170 -0.44 5.29 -2.10
CA VAL A 170 0.45 4.23 -2.57
C VAL A 170 1.91 4.68 -2.51
N CYS A 171 2.21 5.86 -3.06
CA CYS A 171 3.57 6.41 -3.04
C CYS A 171 4.07 6.63 -1.59
N ALA A 172 3.21 7.13 -0.71
CA ALA A 172 3.51 7.33 0.71
C ALA A 172 3.78 6.00 1.42
N ARG A 173 2.99 4.94 1.18
CA ARG A 173 3.24 3.62 1.75
C ARG A 173 4.57 3.03 1.28
N ILE A 174 4.94 3.21 0.01
CA ILE A 174 6.25 2.81 -0.50
C ILE A 174 7.36 3.58 0.24
N CYS A 175 7.24 4.90 0.36
CA CYS A 175 8.21 5.72 1.10
C CYS A 175 8.34 5.31 2.57
N GLN A 176 7.21 5.04 3.24
CA GLN A 176 7.15 4.55 4.62
C GLN A 176 7.93 3.23 4.77
N SER A 177 7.67 2.26 3.88
CA SER A 177 8.37 0.98 3.84
C SER A 177 9.87 1.13 3.55
N LEU A 178 10.23 2.01 2.61
CA LEU A 178 11.62 2.31 2.30
C LEU A 178 12.38 2.87 3.51
N VAL A 179 11.84 3.89 4.18
CA VAL A 179 12.49 4.52 5.34
C VAL A 179 12.59 3.54 6.51
N LEU A 180 11.48 2.90 6.89
CA LEU A 180 11.45 2.00 8.05
C LEU A 180 12.26 0.72 7.80
N GLY A 181 12.24 0.19 6.58
CA GLY A 181 13.06 -0.93 6.15
C GLY A 181 14.55 -0.59 6.22
N LYS A 182 14.97 0.53 5.63
CA LYS A 182 16.38 0.96 5.65
C LYS A 182 16.86 1.19 7.08
N LYS A 183 16.09 1.89 7.91
CA LYS A 183 16.38 2.08 9.35
C LYS A 183 16.56 0.74 10.08
N SER A 184 15.73 -0.25 9.78
CA SER A 184 15.82 -1.58 10.39
C SER A 184 17.07 -2.35 9.93
N SER A 185 17.44 -2.25 8.65
CA SER A 185 18.67 -2.88 8.11
C SER A 185 19.96 -2.32 8.72
N LEU A 186 19.97 -1.06 9.14
CA LEU A 186 21.13 -0.49 9.82
C LEU A 186 21.37 -1.10 11.22
N ARG A 187 20.36 -1.76 11.80
CA ARG A 187 20.46 -2.48 13.07
C ARG A 187 20.83 -3.95 12.90
N ASP A 188 20.53 -4.53 11.73
CA ASP A 188 20.88 -5.90 11.36
C ASP A 188 21.35 -5.95 9.90
N LEU A 189 22.66 -5.78 9.74
CA LEU A 189 23.34 -5.71 8.44
C LEU A 189 23.33 -7.05 7.67
N SER A 190 22.94 -8.15 8.31
CA SER A 190 22.89 -9.48 7.67
C SER A 190 21.63 -9.72 6.82
N ASN A 191 20.65 -8.81 6.92
CA ASN A 191 19.33 -9.01 6.34
C ASN A 191 19.26 -8.64 4.84
N ASN A 192 19.73 -9.56 3.99
CA ASN A 192 19.69 -9.44 2.53
C ASN A 192 18.27 -9.24 1.95
N TYR A 193 17.22 -9.64 2.67
CA TYR A 193 15.82 -9.43 2.26
C TYR A 193 15.44 -7.94 2.23
N ILE A 194 16.01 -7.13 3.12
CA ILE A 194 15.72 -5.69 3.13
C ILE A 194 16.33 -5.03 1.88
N LEU A 195 17.50 -5.47 1.43
CA LEU A 195 18.14 -4.88 0.24
C LEU A 195 17.34 -5.16 -1.05
N SER A 196 16.77 -6.36 -1.21
CA SER A 196 15.96 -6.69 -2.37
C SER A 196 14.63 -5.92 -2.39
N THR A 197 13.97 -5.77 -1.25
CA THR A 197 12.72 -4.99 -1.13
C THR A 197 12.95 -3.50 -1.36
N GLN A 198 14.10 -2.94 -0.95
CA GLN A 198 14.48 -1.56 -1.25
C GLN A 198 14.61 -1.30 -2.76
N LYS A 199 15.29 -2.19 -3.49
CA LYS A 199 15.48 -2.05 -4.94
C LYS A 199 14.14 -2.09 -5.68
N ILE A 200 13.24 -2.99 -5.28
CA ILE A 200 11.89 -3.11 -5.84
C ILE A 200 11.09 -1.84 -5.54
N GLY A 201 11.11 -1.36 -4.29
CA GLY A 201 10.40 -0.16 -3.86
C GLY A 201 10.81 1.08 -4.64
N TRP A 202 12.12 1.32 -4.83
CA TRP A 202 12.60 2.46 -5.61
C TRP A 202 12.19 2.38 -7.08
N ARG A 203 12.29 1.21 -7.73
CA ARG A 203 11.87 1.04 -9.13
C ARG A 203 10.36 1.29 -9.32
N ALA A 204 9.54 0.74 -8.43
CA ALA A 204 8.09 0.96 -8.48
C ALA A 204 7.75 2.43 -8.22
N LEU A 205 8.42 3.07 -7.26
CA LEU A 205 8.23 4.49 -6.97
C LEU A 205 8.62 5.37 -8.17
N GLU A 206 9.72 5.06 -8.85
CA GLU A 206 10.15 5.78 -10.06
C GLU A 206 9.12 5.71 -11.20
N GLU A 207 8.49 4.56 -11.42
CA GLU A 207 7.40 4.43 -12.39
C GLU A 207 6.14 5.21 -11.95
N LEU A 208 5.82 5.17 -10.65
CA LEU A 208 4.66 5.88 -10.09
C LEU A 208 4.81 7.41 -10.10
N ILE A 209 6.00 7.96 -9.88
CA ILE A 209 6.22 9.42 -9.95
C ILE A 209 6.25 9.94 -11.39
N ASN A 210 6.54 9.08 -12.37
CA ASN A 210 6.63 9.45 -13.78
C ASN A 210 5.29 9.35 -14.53
N ILE A 211 4.29 8.64 -13.96
CA ILE A 211 2.93 8.65 -14.49
C ILE A 211 2.19 9.92 -14.07
N LYS A 212 1.51 10.57 -15.01
CA LYS A 212 0.62 11.70 -14.70
C LYS A 212 -0.53 11.24 -13.82
N GLU A 213 -0.90 12.04 -12.83
CA GLU A 213 -1.96 11.73 -11.86
C GLU A 213 -3.29 11.35 -12.55
N ASP A 214 -3.74 12.13 -13.54
CA ASP A 214 -4.94 11.82 -14.33
C ASP A 214 -4.88 10.45 -15.01
N LYS A 215 -3.70 10.08 -15.53
CA LYS A 215 -3.50 8.78 -16.20
C LYS A 215 -3.54 7.64 -15.20
N PHE A 216 -3.02 7.83 -13.98
CA PHE A 216 -3.15 6.84 -12.92
C PHE A 216 -4.60 6.71 -12.46
N ASN A 217 -5.30 7.83 -12.29
CA ASN A 217 -6.71 7.85 -11.88
C ASN A 217 -7.61 7.15 -12.90
N MET A 218 -7.29 7.21 -14.20
CA MET A 218 -7.97 6.42 -15.23
C MET A 218 -7.83 4.90 -15.04
N LEU A 219 -6.76 4.41 -14.38
CA LEU A 219 -6.62 2.98 -14.06
C LEU A 219 -7.53 2.55 -12.91
N LEU A 220 -8.03 3.51 -12.12
CA LEU A 220 -8.94 3.30 -10.99
C LEU A 220 -10.41 3.49 -11.38
N LYS A 221 -10.70 3.93 -12.62
CA LYS A 221 -12.06 4.17 -13.12
C LYS A 221 -12.42 3.12 -14.16
N HIS A 222 -13.68 2.70 -14.16
CA HIS A 222 -14.22 1.72 -15.11
C HIS A 222 -14.90 2.40 -16.31
#